data_AF-A0A4R8WGQ0-F1
#
_entry.id   AF-A0A4R8WGQ0-F1
#
_cell.length_a   1.000
_cell.length_b   1.000
_cell.length_c   1.000
_cell.angle_alpha   90.00
_cell.angle_beta   90.00
_cell.angle_gamma   90.00
#
_symmetry.space_group_name_H-M   'P 1'
#
loop_
_entity.id
_entity.type
_entity.pdbx_description
1 polymer ?
#
loop_
_entity_poly.entity_id
_entity_poly.type
_entity_poly.pdbx_seq_one_letter_code
_entity_poly.pdbx_strand_id
1 'polypeptide(L)'
;MIRMMLKPRWILALLLALAVAAAFALLGRWQLERAVASGQVIERSTETVQPLPEVVQPDGPPREAATGQRVTTDGSFVPGDEQLISDRLNAGAGGFWVVSRFVTTDAANIAVARGWAADRAAAEKVIEALAGLPAGQPLTLTGRFVPSEAPVVPAGGRDPQTQTTVSTAALINLWTGFTDQSVYAGYIVDGTSPTGLLVIDSPEPVSDASLNWLNIFYALEWAVFAGFAVFLWYRLVRDAWEREEEQAAVDTAEAR
;
A
#
# COMPACT_ATOMS: atom_id res chain seq x y z
N MET A 1 -29.56 43.66 -24.49
CA MET A 1 -28.79 42.44 -24.17
C MET A 1 -28.53 41.49 -25.35
N ILE A 2 -29.53 40.88 -26.02
CA ILE A 2 -29.31 39.90 -27.11
C ILE A 2 -28.48 40.46 -28.29
N ARG A 3 -28.73 41.71 -28.70
CA ARG A 3 -27.92 42.38 -29.74
C ARG A 3 -26.44 42.55 -29.35
N MET A 4 -26.15 42.69 -28.06
CA MET A 4 -24.77 42.72 -27.56
C MET A 4 -24.11 41.35 -27.70
N MET A 5 -24.81 40.29 -27.29
CA MET A 5 -24.33 38.90 -27.36
C MET A 5 -23.96 38.47 -28.79
N LEU A 6 -24.66 39.02 -29.79
CA LEU A 6 -24.43 38.73 -31.21
C LEU A 6 -23.27 39.52 -31.85
N LYS A 7 -22.63 40.47 -31.15
CA LYS A 7 -21.44 41.16 -31.70
C LYS A 7 -20.28 40.15 -31.80
N PRO A 8 -19.46 40.17 -32.87
CA PRO A 8 -18.41 39.16 -33.12
C PRO A 8 -17.45 38.93 -31.95
N ARG A 9 -17.09 40.00 -31.22
CA ARG A 9 -16.25 39.94 -30.01
C ARG A 9 -16.84 39.05 -28.90
N TRP A 10 -18.16 39.09 -28.72
CA TRP A 10 -18.85 38.34 -27.65
C TRP A 10 -19.13 36.91 -28.04
N ILE A 11 -19.32 36.65 -29.33
CA ILE A 11 -19.35 35.29 -29.89
C ILE A 11 -17.98 34.62 -29.73
N LEU A 12 -16.88 35.32 -30.04
CA LEU A 12 -15.53 34.79 -29.85
C LEU A 12 -15.24 34.54 -28.37
N ALA A 13 -15.65 35.45 -27.48
CA ALA A 13 -15.53 35.26 -26.04
C ALA A 13 -16.37 34.07 -25.53
N LEU A 14 -17.55 33.83 -26.10
CA LEU A 14 -18.39 32.67 -25.77
C LEU A 14 -17.68 31.37 -26.20
N LEU A 15 -17.16 31.33 -27.43
CA LEU A 15 -16.43 30.17 -27.93
C LEU A 15 -15.20 29.86 -27.05
N LEU A 16 -14.47 30.89 -26.62
CA LEU A 16 -13.35 30.73 -25.69
C LEU A 16 -13.82 30.19 -24.32
N ALA A 17 -14.90 30.74 -23.76
CA ALA A 17 -15.45 30.26 -22.49
C ALA A 17 -15.92 28.81 -22.57
N LEU A 18 -16.56 28.41 -23.68
CA LEU A 18 -16.98 27.02 -23.93
C LEU A 18 -15.77 26.09 -24.11
N ALA A 19 -14.71 26.54 -24.78
CA ALA A 19 -13.49 25.76 -24.92
C ALA A 19 -12.81 25.52 -23.56
N VAL A 20 -12.73 26.54 -22.70
CA VAL A 20 -12.21 26.41 -21.33
C VAL A 20 -13.08 25.50 -20.48
N ALA A 21 -14.41 25.65 -20.55
CA ALA A 21 -15.35 24.78 -19.83
C ALA A 21 -15.24 23.31 -20.29
N ALA A 22 -15.08 23.07 -21.59
CA ALA A 22 -14.85 21.73 -22.13
C ALA A 22 -13.53 21.12 -21.64
N ALA A 23 -12.46 21.92 -21.56
CA ALA A 23 -11.18 21.47 -21.00
C ALA A 23 -11.31 21.06 -19.53
N PHE A 24 -11.98 21.86 -18.70
CA PHE A 24 -12.24 21.50 -17.30
C PHE A 24 -13.14 20.26 -17.16
N ALA A 25 -14.17 20.11 -18.00
CA ALA A 25 -15.01 18.92 -18.00
C ALA A 25 -14.24 17.64 -18.37
N LEU A 26 -13.32 17.71 -19.35
CA LEU A 26 -12.44 16.61 -19.73
C LEU A 26 -11.49 16.22 -18.57
N LEU A 27 -10.90 17.21 -17.90
CA LEU A 27 -10.03 16.98 -16.74
C LEU A 27 -10.79 16.39 -15.55
N GLY A 28 -12.00 16.90 -15.26
CA GLY A 28 -12.87 16.37 -14.23
C GLY A 28 -13.29 14.91 -14.49
N ARG A 29 -13.61 14.59 -15.75
CA ARG A 29 -13.89 13.21 -16.17
C ARG A 29 -12.67 12.30 -15.96
N TRP A 30 -11.48 12.75 -16.36
CA TRP A 30 -10.25 11.99 -16.16
C TRP A 30 -9.96 11.72 -14.67
N GLN A 31 -10.20 12.70 -13.80
CA GLN A 31 -10.06 12.52 -12.35
C GLN A 31 -11.10 11.54 -11.78
N LEU A 32 -12.35 11.60 -12.25
CA LEU A 32 -13.40 10.67 -11.82
C LEU A 32 -13.08 9.23 -12.24
N GLU A 33 -12.60 9.01 -13.46
CA GLU A 33 -12.16 7.70 -13.95
C GLU A 33 -11.02 7.15 -13.08
N ARG A 34 -10.07 8.01 -12.67
CA ARG A 34 -9.00 7.64 -11.74
C ARG A 34 -9.52 7.28 -10.35
N ALA A 35 -10.50 8.02 -9.81
CA ALA A 35 -11.12 7.74 -8.52
C ALA A 35 -11.79 6.35 -8.49
N VAL A 36 -12.52 6.02 -9.56
CA VAL A 36 -13.19 4.73 -9.71
C VAL A 36 -12.17 3.60 -9.89
N ALA A 37 -11.15 3.81 -10.73
CA ALA A 37 -10.10 2.81 -10.95
C ALA A 37 -9.30 2.51 -9.67
N SER A 38 -9.04 3.52 -8.82
CA SER A 38 -8.39 3.30 -7.52
C SER A 38 -9.27 2.53 -6.52
N GLY A 39 -10.60 2.53 -6.71
CA GLY A 39 -11.54 1.79 -5.87
C GLY A 39 -11.80 0.35 -6.34
N GLN A 40 -11.34 -0.03 -7.54
CA GLN A 40 -11.40 -1.41 -8.00
C GLN A 40 -10.27 -2.20 -7.34
N VAL A 41 -10.52 -2.66 -6.12
CA VAL A 41 -9.67 -3.71 -5.55
C VAL A 41 -9.91 -4.97 -6.38
N ILE A 42 -8.85 -5.49 -7.00
CA ILE A 42 -8.87 -6.87 -7.45
C ILE A 42 -8.98 -7.70 -6.18
N GLU A 43 -10.18 -8.18 -5.88
CA GLU A 43 -10.46 -9.10 -4.80
C GLU A 43 -9.70 -10.40 -5.10
N ARG A 44 -8.49 -10.51 -4.54
CA ARG A 44 -7.66 -11.69 -4.69
C ARG A 44 -7.90 -12.54 -3.45
N SER A 45 -8.35 -13.78 -3.64
CA SER A 45 -8.41 -14.75 -2.55
C SER A 45 -6.99 -15.04 -2.09
N THR A 46 -6.59 -14.42 -0.99
CA THR A 46 -5.30 -14.72 -0.35
C THR A 46 -5.36 -15.97 0.52
N GLU A 47 -6.58 -16.47 0.81
CA GLU A 47 -6.82 -17.63 1.65
C GLU A 47 -6.70 -18.98 0.92
N THR A 48 -6.70 -18.98 -0.41
CA THR A 48 -6.38 -20.19 -1.18
C THR A 48 -4.89 -20.48 -1.10
N VAL A 49 -4.48 -21.58 -0.46
CA VAL A 49 -3.05 -21.95 -0.35
C VAL A 49 -2.44 -22.22 -1.72
N GLN A 50 -1.31 -21.59 -2.02
CA GLN A 50 -0.55 -21.77 -3.27
C GLN A 50 0.89 -22.26 -3.00
N PRO A 51 1.53 -22.99 -3.92
CA PRO A 51 2.95 -23.30 -3.79
C PRO A 51 3.81 -22.03 -3.74
N LEU A 52 4.74 -21.94 -2.80
CA LEU A 52 5.61 -20.77 -2.63
C LEU A 52 6.29 -20.30 -3.93
N PRO A 53 6.85 -21.18 -4.79
CA PRO A 53 7.50 -20.76 -6.04
C PRO A 53 6.54 -20.13 -7.06
N GLU A 54 5.24 -20.44 -7.01
CA GLU A 54 4.24 -19.82 -7.90
C GLU A 54 3.92 -18.38 -7.48
N VAL A 55 4.07 -18.08 -6.18
CA VAL A 55 3.74 -16.78 -5.59
C VAL A 55 4.93 -15.82 -5.64
N VAL A 56 6.12 -16.29 -5.27
CA VAL A 56 7.34 -15.50 -5.19
C VAL A 56 8.55 -16.32 -5.64
N GLN A 57 9.52 -15.66 -6.25
CA GLN A 57 10.79 -16.27 -6.66
C GLN A 57 11.90 -15.81 -5.71
N PRO A 58 12.92 -16.65 -5.43
CA PRO A 58 14.06 -16.21 -4.65
C PRO A 58 14.88 -15.16 -5.41
N ASP A 59 15.73 -14.43 -4.67
CA ASP A 59 16.71 -13.46 -5.19
C ASP A 59 16.10 -12.28 -5.98
N GLY A 60 14.80 -12.03 -5.78
CA GLY A 60 14.09 -10.92 -6.40
C GLY A 60 13.06 -10.29 -5.44
N PRO A 61 12.63 -9.05 -5.72
CA PRO A 61 11.60 -8.40 -4.94
C PRO A 61 10.25 -9.13 -5.09
N PRO A 62 9.47 -9.31 -4.01
CA PRO A 62 8.13 -9.87 -4.11
C PRO A 62 7.22 -8.93 -4.89
N ARG A 63 6.30 -9.51 -5.66
CA ARG A 63 5.22 -8.75 -6.31
C ARG A 63 4.20 -8.34 -5.25
N GLU A 64 3.49 -7.23 -5.47
CA GLU A 64 2.42 -6.82 -4.55
C GLU A 64 1.39 -7.93 -4.30
N ALA A 65 1.04 -8.69 -5.34
CA ALA A 65 0.10 -9.80 -5.26
C ALA A 65 0.58 -10.97 -4.37
N ALA A 66 1.87 -11.06 -4.05
CA ALA A 66 2.38 -12.07 -3.11
C ALA A 66 2.09 -11.68 -1.65
N THR A 67 1.92 -10.39 -1.37
CA THR A 67 1.75 -9.87 -0.01
C THR A 67 0.51 -10.46 0.62
N GLY A 68 0.68 -11.15 1.74
CA GLY A 68 -0.41 -11.75 2.48
C GLY A 68 -0.99 -13.01 1.84
N GLN A 69 -0.44 -13.54 0.74
CA GLN A 69 -0.90 -14.80 0.15
C GLN A 69 -0.56 -15.99 1.07
N ARG A 70 -1.52 -16.90 1.28
CA ARG A 70 -1.23 -18.20 1.93
C ARG A 70 -0.41 -19.07 1.00
N VAL A 71 0.69 -19.61 1.52
CA VAL A 71 1.67 -20.39 0.78
C VAL A 71 1.94 -21.75 1.44
N THR A 72 2.37 -22.71 0.65
CA THR A 72 2.93 -23.99 1.10
C THR A 72 4.29 -24.26 0.46
N THR A 73 5.21 -24.86 1.21
CA THR A 73 6.52 -25.27 0.72
C THR A 73 7.07 -26.44 1.54
N ASP A 74 7.76 -27.36 0.87
CA ASP A 74 8.47 -28.46 1.52
C ASP A 74 9.93 -28.09 1.78
N GLY A 75 10.49 -28.62 2.86
CA GLY A 75 11.87 -28.33 3.23
C GLY A 75 12.18 -28.74 4.66
N SER A 76 13.13 -28.06 5.29
CA SER A 76 13.52 -28.30 6.68
C SER A 76 14.01 -27.04 7.37
N PHE A 77 13.82 -26.97 8.68
CA PHE A 77 14.43 -25.91 9.50
C PHE A 77 15.92 -26.15 9.70
N VAL A 78 16.67 -25.08 9.96
CA VAL A 78 18.09 -25.12 10.32
C VAL A 78 18.22 -24.80 11.81
N PRO A 79 18.35 -25.81 12.68
CA PRO A 79 18.54 -25.61 14.12
C PRO A 79 19.80 -24.77 14.40
N GLY A 80 19.69 -23.82 15.32
CA GLY A 80 20.75 -22.88 15.68
C GLY A 80 20.67 -21.54 14.95
N ASP A 81 19.88 -21.43 13.88
CA ASP A 81 19.64 -20.17 13.15
C ASP A 81 18.37 -19.43 13.64
N GLU A 82 17.83 -19.83 14.79
CA GLU A 82 16.71 -19.13 15.42
C GLU A 82 17.09 -17.73 15.91
N GLN A 83 16.17 -16.78 15.72
CA GLN A 83 16.32 -15.39 16.12
C GLN A 83 15.11 -14.92 16.90
N LEU A 84 15.37 -14.08 17.90
CA LEU A 84 14.33 -13.44 18.71
C LEU A 84 14.05 -12.03 18.19
N ILE A 85 12.80 -11.78 17.81
CA ILE A 85 12.35 -10.45 17.38
C ILE A 85 11.47 -9.83 18.46
N SER A 86 11.88 -8.68 18.96
CA SER A 86 11.24 -7.94 20.05
C SER A 86 10.17 -6.97 19.55
N ASP A 87 9.42 -6.39 20.48
CA ASP A 87 8.41 -5.35 20.24
C ASP A 87 7.32 -5.79 19.23
N ARG A 88 7.03 -7.09 19.19
CA ARG A 88 6.02 -7.66 18.28
C ARG A 88 4.66 -7.67 18.95
N LEU A 89 3.63 -7.40 18.17
CA LEU A 89 2.24 -7.48 18.62
C LEU A 89 1.61 -8.80 18.17
N ASN A 90 0.73 -9.34 19.01
CA ASN A 90 -0.13 -10.47 18.67
C ASN A 90 -1.51 -10.25 19.31
N ALA A 91 -2.55 -10.14 18.48
CA ALA A 91 -3.92 -9.81 18.94
C ALA A 91 -3.97 -8.62 19.94
N GLY A 92 -3.16 -7.58 19.70
CA GLY A 92 -3.08 -6.38 20.54
C GLY A 92 -2.17 -6.48 21.78
N ALA A 93 -1.60 -7.65 22.07
CA ALA A 93 -0.64 -7.83 23.15
C ALA A 93 0.81 -7.74 22.66
N GLY A 94 1.66 -7.02 23.39
CA GLY A 94 3.11 -6.93 23.11
C GLY A 94 3.86 -8.17 23.59
N GLY A 95 4.88 -8.57 22.83
CA GLY A 95 5.74 -9.71 23.14
C GLY A 95 6.83 -9.92 22.10
N PHE A 96 7.18 -11.18 21.87
CA PHE A 96 8.33 -11.58 21.07
C PHE A 96 7.93 -12.59 20.01
N TRP A 97 8.53 -12.51 18.83
CA TRP A 97 8.45 -13.58 17.83
C TRP A 97 9.72 -14.41 17.85
N VAL A 98 9.57 -15.72 17.72
CA VAL A 98 10.66 -16.64 17.40
C VAL A 98 10.66 -16.85 15.90
N VAL A 99 11.78 -16.56 15.25
CA VAL A 99 11.96 -16.71 13.80
C VAL A 99 13.03 -17.76 13.54
N SER A 100 12.74 -18.76 12.71
CA SER A 100 13.73 -19.77 12.28
C SER A 100 14.08 -19.58 10.81
N ARG A 101 15.27 -20.04 10.41
CA ARG A 101 15.60 -20.26 9.00
C ARG A 101 15.00 -21.58 8.52
N PHE A 102 14.38 -21.55 7.34
CA PHE A 102 13.89 -22.72 6.63
C PHE A 102 14.54 -22.81 5.25
N VAL A 103 14.99 -24.01 4.88
CA VAL A 103 15.58 -24.31 3.57
C VAL A 103 14.59 -25.16 2.81
N THR A 104 14.10 -24.66 1.67
CA THR A 104 13.18 -25.39 0.80
C THR A 104 13.88 -26.56 0.12
N THR A 105 13.10 -27.49 -0.43
CA THR A 105 13.64 -28.60 -1.25
C THR A 105 14.47 -28.13 -2.45
N ASP A 106 14.22 -26.91 -2.94
CA ASP A 106 14.98 -26.27 -4.02
C ASP A 106 16.25 -25.53 -3.53
N ALA A 107 16.64 -25.76 -2.28
CA ALA A 107 17.80 -25.17 -1.61
C ALA A 107 17.74 -23.62 -1.44
N ALA A 108 16.56 -23.02 -1.55
CA ALA A 108 16.34 -21.61 -1.27
C ALA A 108 15.98 -21.38 0.20
N ASN A 109 16.38 -20.24 0.75
CA ASN A 109 16.25 -19.92 2.17
C ASN A 109 15.09 -18.94 2.39
N ILE A 110 14.33 -19.15 3.46
CA ILE A 110 13.27 -18.22 3.87
C ILE A 110 13.21 -18.15 5.40
N ALA A 111 12.99 -16.95 5.92
CA ALA A 111 12.71 -16.77 7.34
C ALA A 111 11.27 -17.23 7.64
N VAL A 112 11.06 -17.85 8.79
CA VAL A 112 9.74 -18.32 9.22
C VAL A 112 9.46 -17.84 10.63
N ALA A 113 8.46 -16.99 10.81
CA ALA A 113 7.96 -16.61 12.12
C ALA A 113 7.16 -17.78 12.71
N ARG A 114 7.77 -18.49 13.66
CA ARG A 114 7.30 -19.77 14.23
C ARG A 114 6.19 -19.61 15.26
N GLY A 115 6.07 -18.43 15.86
CA GLY A 115 5.14 -18.21 16.95
C GLY A 115 5.49 -16.99 17.79
N TRP A 116 4.57 -16.66 18.69
CA TRP A 116 4.66 -15.54 19.62
C TRP A 116 4.76 -16.01 21.06
N ALA A 117 5.51 -15.28 21.89
CA ALA A 117 5.53 -15.43 23.34
C ALA A 117 5.34 -14.07 24.03
N ALA A 118 4.65 -14.08 25.17
CA ALA A 118 4.43 -12.88 25.97
C ALA A 118 5.71 -12.39 26.65
N ASP A 119 6.59 -13.32 27.02
CA ASP A 119 7.80 -13.04 27.77
C ASP A 119 9.06 -13.53 27.04
N ARG A 120 10.17 -12.82 27.27
CA ARG A 120 11.44 -13.09 26.61
C ARG A 120 11.99 -14.46 26.97
N ALA A 121 11.92 -14.83 28.25
CA ALA A 121 12.50 -16.05 28.78
C ALA A 121 11.82 -17.30 28.19
N ALA A 122 10.49 -17.27 27.99
CA ALA A 122 9.76 -18.32 27.32
C ALA A 122 10.16 -18.45 25.86
N ALA A 123 10.31 -17.34 25.14
CA ALA A 123 10.77 -17.36 23.76
C ALA A 123 12.18 -17.94 23.64
N GLU A 124 13.11 -17.51 24.49
CA GLU A 124 14.49 -18.01 24.55
C GLU A 124 14.55 -19.51 24.88
N LYS A 125 13.74 -19.97 25.84
CA LYS A 125 13.63 -21.39 26.15
C LYS A 125 13.16 -22.22 24.96
N VAL A 126 12.23 -21.68 24.17
CA VAL A 126 11.79 -22.34 22.93
C VAL A 126 12.90 -22.33 21.88
N ILE A 127 13.64 -21.23 21.75
CA ILE A 127 14.81 -21.14 20.85
C ILE A 127 15.84 -22.22 21.21
N GLU A 128 16.20 -22.37 22.48
CA GLU A 128 17.12 -23.42 22.94
C GLU A 128 16.61 -24.83 22.61
N ALA A 129 15.31 -25.09 22.80
CA ALA A 129 14.70 -26.37 22.45
C ALA A 129 14.70 -26.63 20.93
N LEU A 130 14.43 -25.62 20.11
CA LEU A 130 14.45 -25.73 18.65
C LEU A 130 15.88 -25.96 18.12
N ALA A 131 16.87 -25.25 18.67
CA ALA A 131 18.27 -25.41 18.32
C ALA A 131 18.82 -26.82 18.64
N GLY A 132 18.21 -27.51 19.62
CA GLY A 132 18.54 -28.90 19.97
C GLY A 132 17.91 -29.98 19.07
N LEU A 133 17.03 -29.61 18.13
CA LEU A 133 16.39 -30.57 17.24
C LEU A 133 17.35 -31.11 16.17
N PRO A 134 17.12 -32.32 15.63
CA PRO A 134 17.89 -32.81 14.50
C PRO A 134 17.69 -31.94 13.25
N ALA A 135 18.78 -31.57 12.60
CA ALA A 135 18.74 -30.83 11.34
C ALA A 135 18.19 -31.69 10.19
N GLY A 136 17.63 -31.04 9.16
CA GLY A 136 17.23 -31.72 7.91
C GLY A 136 15.97 -32.58 8.02
N GLN A 137 15.19 -32.45 9.11
CA GLN A 137 13.90 -33.15 9.20
C GLN A 137 12.92 -32.57 8.16
N PRO A 138 12.43 -33.39 7.22
CA PRO A 138 11.53 -32.92 6.18
C PRO A 138 10.16 -32.56 6.76
N LEU A 139 9.63 -31.43 6.34
CA LEU A 139 8.32 -30.91 6.75
C LEU A 139 7.69 -30.11 5.61
N THR A 140 6.36 -30.21 5.49
CA THR A 140 5.54 -29.28 4.70
C THR A 140 5.17 -28.09 5.57
N LEU A 141 5.70 -26.91 5.26
CA LEU A 141 5.36 -25.64 5.89
C LEU A 141 4.17 -25.02 5.17
N THR A 142 3.13 -24.64 5.92
CA THR A 142 2.02 -23.83 5.40
C THR A 142 1.85 -22.59 6.26
N GLY A 143 1.75 -21.43 5.63
CA GLY A 143 1.66 -20.16 6.35
C GLY A 143 1.31 -19.00 5.42
N ARG A 144 1.44 -17.77 5.91
CA ARG A 144 1.21 -16.56 5.12
C ARG A 144 2.52 -15.90 4.72
N PHE A 145 2.71 -15.61 3.44
CA PHE A 145 3.88 -14.86 2.99
C PHE A 145 3.73 -13.37 3.33
N VAL A 146 4.79 -12.79 3.88
CA VAL A 146 4.90 -11.36 4.16
C VAL A 146 6.22 -10.84 3.58
N PRO A 147 6.22 -9.73 2.82
CA PRO A 147 7.45 -9.10 2.35
C PRO A 147 8.41 -8.75 3.49
N SER A 148 9.71 -8.74 3.20
CA SER A 148 10.73 -8.42 4.21
C SER A 148 10.49 -7.03 4.79
N GLU A 149 10.60 -6.92 6.11
CA GLU A 149 10.62 -5.63 6.78
C GLU A 149 12.02 -4.99 6.60
N ALA A 150 12.07 -3.65 6.66
CA ALA A 150 13.35 -2.94 6.66
C ALA A 150 14.10 -3.18 7.98
N PRO A 151 15.43 -3.31 7.96
CA PRO A 151 16.21 -3.39 9.19
C PRO A 151 16.10 -2.04 9.93
N VAL A 152 15.88 -2.10 11.24
CA VAL A 152 15.79 -0.91 12.10
C VAL A 152 16.92 -0.95 13.11
N VAL A 153 17.66 0.15 13.21
CA VAL A 153 18.67 0.31 14.26
C VAL A 153 17.97 0.50 15.60
N PRO A 154 18.30 -0.29 16.64
CA PRO A 154 17.72 -0.13 17.96
C PRO A 154 17.88 1.28 18.52
N ALA A 155 16.90 1.72 19.29
CA ALA A 155 16.98 2.99 20.00
C ALA A 155 18.20 3.02 20.96
N GLY A 156 18.76 4.21 21.15
CA GLY A 156 19.94 4.41 22.00
C GLY A 156 19.75 3.85 23.41
N GLY A 157 20.75 3.11 23.89
CA GLY A 157 20.73 2.45 25.20
C GLY A 157 20.19 1.02 25.22
N ARG A 158 19.65 0.51 24.09
CA ARG A 158 19.38 -0.93 23.92
C ARG A 158 20.62 -1.64 23.37
N ASP A 159 20.63 -2.97 23.51
CA ASP A 159 21.62 -3.81 22.87
C ASP A 159 21.56 -3.61 21.33
N PRO A 160 22.68 -3.25 20.67
CA PRO A 160 22.77 -3.11 19.22
C PRO A 160 22.33 -4.34 18.42
N GLN A 161 22.36 -5.53 19.02
CA GLN A 161 21.91 -6.78 18.40
C GLN A 161 20.40 -7.02 18.55
N THR A 162 19.67 -6.15 19.24
CA THR A 162 18.21 -6.28 19.37
C THR A 162 17.56 -6.14 17.99
N GLN A 163 16.74 -7.10 17.60
CA GLN A 163 15.93 -6.99 16.38
C GLN A 163 14.48 -6.71 16.75
N THR A 164 13.85 -5.75 16.07
CA THR A 164 12.41 -5.42 16.22
C THR A 164 11.62 -5.68 14.94
N THR A 165 12.32 -5.96 13.84
CA THR A 165 11.73 -6.24 12.54
C THR A 165 12.21 -7.58 11.99
N VAL A 166 11.35 -8.23 11.20
CA VAL A 166 11.72 -9.47 10.49
C VAL A 166 12.34 -9.07 9.15
N SER A 167 13.61 -8.66 9.21
CA SER A 167 14.35 -8.22 8.03
C SER A 167 15.21 -9.34 7.47
N THR A 168 14.86 -9.85 6.29
CA THR A 168 15.67 -10.87 5.59
C THR A 168 17.11 -10.41 5.45
N ALA A 169 17.34 -9.15 5.08
CA ALA A 169 18.67 -8.58 4.91
C ALA A 169 19.49 -8.53 6.22
N ALA A 170 18.84 -8.43 7.39
CA ALA A 170 19.54 -8.55 8.67
C ALA A 170 19.81 -10.03 9.01
N LEU A 171 18.78 -10.88 8.87
CA LEU A 171 18.83 -12.29 9.24
C LEU A 171 19.88 -13.10 8.48
N ILE A 172 20.08 -12.83 7.18
CA ILE A 172 21.11 -13.53 6.39
C ILE A 172 22.53 -13.39 6.96
N ASN A 173 22.82 -12.29 7.67
CA ASN A 173 24.13 -12.07 8.29
C ASN A 173 24.31 -12.85 9.60
N LEU A 174 23.21 -13.38 10.16
CA LEU A 174 23.18 -14.14 11.41
C LEU A 174 23.09 -15.64 11.18
N TRP A 175 22.65 -16.05 9.98
CA TRP A 175 22.52 -17.45 9.62
C TRP A 175 23.86 -18.14 9.44
N THR A 176 24.00 -19.28 10.11
CA THR A 176 25.24 -20.05 10.11
C THR A 176 25.49 -20.62 8.72
N GLY A 177 26.69 -20.38 8.19
CA GLY A 177 27.10 -20.88 6.87
C GLY A 177 26.28 -20.34 5.70
N PHE A 178 25.61 -19.19 5.87
CA PHE A 178 25.01 -18.46 4.76
C PHE A 178 26.09 -17.66 4.01
N THR A 179 26.24 -17.89 2.71
CA THR A 179 27.17 -17.19 1.83
C THR A 179 26.48 -16.76 0.54
N ASP A 180 26.38 -17.65 -0.44
CA ASP A 180 25.83 -17.41 -1.79
C ASP A 180 24.60 -18.29 -2.08
N GLN A 181 23.86 -18.71 -1.04
CA GLN A 181 22.62 -19.44 -1.25
C GLN A 181 21.46 -18.48 -1.60
N SER A 182 20.56 -18.93 -2.47
CA SER A 182 19.34 -18.20 -2.83
C SER A 182 18.45 -17.93 -1.62
N VAL A 183 17.82 -16.75 -1.57
CA VAL A 183 16.96 -16.33 -0.46
C VAL A 183 15.70 -15.63 -0.97
N TYR A 184 14.56 -15.95 -0.36
CA TYR A 184 13.32 -15.22 -0.60
C TYR A 184 13.34 -13.88 0.14
N ALA A 185 13.01 -12.79 -0.55
CA ALA A 185 12.94 -11.44 0.02
C ALA A 185 11.65 -11.21 0.84
N GLY A 186 11.45 -12.05 1.85
CA GLY A 186 10.34 -12.04 2.77
C GLY A 186 10.41 -13.16 3.79
N TYR A 187 9.31 -13.37 4.50
CA TYR A 187 9.18 -14.42 5.51
C TYR A 187 7.79 -15.04 5.47
N ILE A 188 7.66 -16.24 6.04
CA ILE A 188 6.38 -16.92 6.23
C ILE A 188 5.98 -16.80 7.69
N VAL A 189 4.76 -16.35 7.96
CA VAL A 189 4.11 -16.51 9.26
C VAL A 189 3.54 -17.93 9.30
N ASP A 190 4.09 -18.79 10.14
CA ASP A 190 3.68 -20.18 10.28
C ASP A 190 2.19 -20.24 10.70
N GLY A 191 1.41 -21.08 10.01
CA GLY A 191 0.01 -21.32 10.38
C GLY A 191 -0.15 -22.16 11.65
N THR A 192 0.96 -22.72 12.15
CA THR A 192 1.06 -23.49 13.38
C THR A 192 2.08 -22.87 14.31
N SER A 193 2.20 -23.38 15.55
CA SER A 193 3.27 -22.98 16.46
C SER A 193 3.88 -24.17 17.20
N PRO A 194 5.19 -24.15 17.48
CA PRO A 194 5.83 -25.08 18.40
C PRO A 194 5.22 -25.00 19.80
N THR A 195 5.36 -26.10 20.56
CA THR A 195 4.96 -26.12 21.98
C THR A 195 5.71 -25.03 22.75
N GLY A 196 4.97 -24.22 23.51
CA GLY A 196 5.51 -23.08 24.26
C GLY A 196 5.36 -21.73 23.57
N LEU A 197 4.92 -21.71 22.30
CA LEU A 197 4.56 -20.48 21.58
C LEU A 197 3.07 -20.48 21.23
N LEU A 198 2.48 -19.29 21.20
CA LEU A 198 1.17 -19.07 20.60
C LEU A 198 1.31 -18.89 19.08
N VAL A 199 0.28 -19.28 18.34
CA VAL A 199 0.18 -18.97 16.91
C VAL A 199 0.12 -17.46 16.73
N ILE A 200 0.85 -16.96 15.73
CA ILE A 200 0.82 -15.54 15.36
C ILE A 200 -0.50 -15.26 14.65
N ASP A 201 -1.22 -14.24 15.12
CA ASP A 201 -2.42 -13.72 14.52
C ASP A 201 -2.06 -13.07 13.17
N SER A 202 -2.49 -13.72 12.09
CA SER A 202 -2.22 -13.31 10.70
C SER A 202 -3.53 -13.33 9.91
N PRO A 203 -4.43 -12.35 10.17
CA PRO A 203 -5.73 -12.28 9.51
C PRO A 203 -5.58 -12.05 8.01
N GLU A 204 -6.65 -12.30 7.27
CA GLU A 204 -6.74 -11.96 5.86
C GLU A 204 -6.47 -10.45 5.67
N PRO A 205 -5.59 -10.07 4.71
CA PRO A 205 -5.40 -8.67 4.38
C PRO A 205 -6.73 -8.03 3.96
N VAL A 206 -7.15 -7.00 4.70
CA VAL A 206 -8.36 -6.26 4.36
C VAL A 206 -8.08 -5.42 3.12
N SER A 207 -8.71 -5.77 2.01
CA SER A 207 -8.79 -4.91 0.84
C SER A 207 -9.86 -3.84 1.06
N ASP A 208 -9.48 -2.68 1.60
CA ASP A 208 -10.41 -1.55 1.67
C ASP A 208 -10.64 -0.99 0.26
N ALA A 209 -11.74 -1.40 -0.35
CA ALA A 209 -12.33 -0.75 -1.52
C ALA A 209 -12.95 0.59 -1.09
N SER A 210 -12.13 1.52 -0.63
CA SER A 210 -12.57 2.87 -0.30
C SER A 210 -12.59 3.72 -1.57
N LEU A 211 -13.73 4.34 -1.85
CA LEU A 211 -13.79 5.39 -2.87
C LEU A 211 -12.84 6.51 -2.44
N ASN A 212 -11.94 6.92 -3.34
CA ASN A 212 -11.06 8.04 -3.08
C ASN A 212 -11.87 9.35 -3.12
N TRP A 213 -12.45 9.71 -1.97
CA TRP A 213 -13.26 10.92 -1.80
C TRP A 213 -12.54 12.20 -2.19
N LEU A 214 -11.22 12.27 -2.01
CA LEU A 214 -10.40 13.41 -2.42
C LEU A 214 -10.52 13.65 -3.93
N ASN A 215 -10.38 12.60 -4.74
CA ASN A 215 -10.50 12.68 -6.20
C ASN A 215 -11.93 13.01 -6.64
N ILE A 216 -12.95 12.55 -5.90
CA ILE A 216 -14.35 12.91 -6.14
C ILE A 216 -14.58 14.41 -5.93
N PHE A 217 -14.06 14.98 -4.84
CA PHE A 217 -14.14 16.41 -4.59
C PHE A 217 -13.40 17.23 -5.67
N TYR A 218 -12.22 16.79 -6.10
CA TYR A 218 -11.53 17.43 -7.23
C TYR A 218 -12.35 17.42 -8.52
N ALA A 219 -13.01 16.30 -8.84
CA ALA A 219 -13.90 16.24 -10.01
C ALA A 219 -15.06 17.24 -9.90
N LEU A 220 -15.61 17.43 -8.70
CA LEU A 220 -16.64 18.43 -8.44
C LEU A 220 -16.11 19.87 -8.60
N GLU A 221 -14.90 20.16 -8.12
CA GLU A 221 -14.27 21.47 -8.30
C GLU A 221 -14.12 21.85 -9.77
N TRP A 222 -13.68 20.91 -10.63
CA TRP A 222 -13.59 21.14 -12.07
C TRP A 222 -14.95 21.47 -12.71
N ALA A 223 -16.02 20.83 -12.25
CA ALA A 223 -17.38 21.14 -12.71
C ALA A 223 -17.81 22.56 -12.31
N VAL A 224 -17.47 23.00 -11.09
CA VAL A 224 -17.73 24.37 -10.62
C VAL A 224 -16.95 25.39 -11.45
N PHE A 225 -15.67 25.15 -11.75
CA PHE A 225 -14.87 26.05 -12.58
C PHE A 225 -15.38 26.14 -14.03
N ALA A 226 -15.85 25.02 -14.61
CA ALA A 226 -16.49 25.03 -15.91
C ALA A 226 -17.76 25.92 -15.92
N GLY A 227 -18.60 25.80 -14.88
CA GLY A 227 -19.76 26.67 -14.70
C GLY A 227 -19.38 28.14 -14.50
N PHE A 228 -18.32 28.41 -13.73
CA PHE A 228 -17.83 29.76 -13.47
C PHE A 228 -17.31 30.46 -14.74
N ALA A 229 -16.68 29.74 -15.66
CA ALA A 229 -16.23 30.29 -16.94
C ALA A 229 -17.41 30.81 -17.79
N VAL A 230 -18.51 30.04 -17.85
CA VAL A 230 -19.74 30.46 -18.54
C VAL A 230 -20.41 31.63 -17.84
N PHE A 231 -20.44 31.62 -16.51
CA PHE A 231 -20.95 32.72 -15.69
C PHE A 231 -20.17 34.02 -15.92
N LEU A 232 -18.82 33.97 -15.95
CA LEU A 232 -17.98 35.14 -16.23
C LEU A 232 -18.24 35.72 -17.60
N TRP A 233 -18.40 34.89 -18.63
CA TRP A 233 -18.80 35.37 -19.96
C TRP A 233 -20.13 36.13 -19.90
N TYR A 234 -21.15 35.54 -19.25
CA TYR A 234 -22.45 36.20 -19.09
C TYR A 234 -22.33 37.53 -18.35
N ARG A 235 -21.56 37.57 -17.25
CA ARG A 235 -21.31 38.80 -16.46
C ARG A 235 -20.64 39.88 -17.30
N LEU A 236 -19.59 39.53 -18.05
CA LEU A 236 -18.89 40.49 -18.91
C LEU A 236 -19.79 41.06 -20.01
N VAL A 237 -20.63 40.22 -20.63
CA VAL A 237 -21.62 40.67 -21.62
C VAL A 237 -22.61 41.64 -20.98
N ARG A 238 -23.11 41.30 -19.79
CA ARG A 238 -24.07 42.11 -19.06
C ARG A 238 -23.48 43.46 -18.67
N ASP A 239 -22.28 43.49 -18.10
CA ASP A 239 -21.57 44.71 -17.69
C ASP A 239 -21.30 45.64 -18.88
N ALA A 240 -21.03 45.07 -20.06
CA ALA A 240 -20.81 45.86 -21.26
C ALA A 240 -22.13 46.39 -21.87
N TRP A 241 -23.23 45.68 -21.67
CA TRP A 241 -24.55 46.16 -22.08
C TRP A 241 -25.03 47.28 -21.16
N GLU A 242 -24.87 47.13 -19.84
CA GLU A 242 -25.18 48.17 -18.85
C GLU A 242 -24.38 49.46 -19.14
N ARG A 243 -23.08 49.35 -19.44
CA ARG A 243 -22.24 50.50 -19.85
C ARG A 243 -22.68 51.19 -21.15
N GLU A 244 -23.08 50.43 -22.18
CA GLU A 244 -23.60 51.03 -23.42
C GLU A 244 -24.95 51.74 -23.18
N GLU A 245 -25.79 51.25 -22.27
CA GLU A 245 -27.05 51.93 -21.89
C GLU A 245 -26.80 53.20 -21.08
N GLU A 246 -25.88 53.18 -20.12
CA GLU A 246 -25.50 54.35 -19.33
C GLU A 246 -24.93 55.47 -20.23
N GLN A 247 -24.03 55.12 -21.17
CA GLN A 247 -23.49 56.07 -22.14
C GLN A 247 -24.58 56.67 -23.02
N ALA A 248 -25.48 55.84 -23.55
CA ALA A 248 -26.60 56.32 -24.37
C ALA A 248 -27.52 57.28 -23.59
N ALA A 249 -27.73 57.04 -22.28
CA ALA A 249 -28.51 57.92 -21.43
C ALA A 249 -27.83 59.28 -21.18
N VAL A 250 -26.51 59.28 -20.97
CA VAL A 250 -25.70 60.52 -20.83
C VAL A 250 -25.70 61.31 -22.13
N ASP A 251 -25.43 60.68 -23.27
CA ASP A 251 -25.43 61.34 -24.58
C ASP A 251 -26.80 61.98 -24.90
N THR A 252 -27.89 61.30 -24.51
CA THR A 252 -29.26 61.83 -24.70
C THR A 252 -29.55 63.02 -23.78
N ALA A 253 -28.94 63.05 -22.59
CA ALA A 253 -29.07 64.15 -21.64
C ALA A 253 -28.23 65.37 -22.04
N GLU A 254 -27.03 65.18 -22.60
CA GLU A 254 -26.19 66.25 -23.15
C GLU A 254 -26.76 66.87 -24.43
N ALA A 255 -27.53 66.10 -25.21
CA ALA A 255 -28.17 66.56 -26.43
C ALA A 255 -29.48 67.37 -26.22
N ARG A 256 -29.93 67.56 -24.97
CA ARG A 256 -31.13 68.33 -24.60
C ARG A 256 -30.76 69.68 -23.99
#